data_AF-A0A8H3RLT7-F1
#
_entry.id   AF-A0A8H3RLT7-F1
#
_cell.length_a   1.000
_cell.length_b   1.000
_cell.length_c   1.000
_cell.angle_alpha   90.00
_cell.angle_beta   90.00
_cell.angle_gamma   90.00
#
_symmetry.space_group_name_H-M   'P 1'
#
loop_
_entity.id
_entity.type
_entity.pdbx_description
1 polymer ?
#
loop_
_entity_poly.entity_id
_entity_poly.type
_entity_poly.pdbx_seq_one_letter_code
_entity_poly.pdbx_strand_id
1 'polypeptide(L)'
;MTKDIRHTSYITRLQTLPRLDSSSKRTLLCSIATDITATFICISKHIEDGTLSDEHTASIESVIDIIKGTEVSQRRKLERKVKRYTRLARRLKSDQEWMRREFGELVKRADAVNLRWRKRVRDLEVVNKAMRRELAKGR
;
A
#
# COMPACT_ATOMS: atom_id res chain seq x y z
N MET A 1 41.32 -24.70 30.86
CA MET A 1 39.91 -24.28 31.00
C MET A 1 39.42 -23.79 29.65
N THR A 2 38.82 -24.69 28.87
CA THR A 2 38.16 -24.38 27.60
C THR A 2 36.90 -23.58 27.92
N LYS A 3 36.93 -22.28 27.67
CA LYS A 3 35.72 -21.45 27.68
C LYS A 3 34.84 -21.98 26.56
N ASP A 4 33.80 -22.68 26.95
CA ASP A 4 32.70 -23.09 26.09
C ASP A 4 31.97 -21.81 25.64
N ILE A 5 32.47 -21.20 24.56
CA ILE A 5 31.80 -20.12 23.85
C ILE A 5 30.60 -20.79 23.21
N ARG A 6 29.50 -20.86 23.98
CA ARG A 6 28.17 -21.12 23.46
C ARG A 6 27.85 -20.01 22.45
N HIS A 7 28.36 -20.15 21.23
CA HIS A 7 27.92 -19.42 20.07
C HIS A 7 26.43 -19.73 19.96
N THR A 8 25.61 -18.85 20.49
CA THR A 8 24.19 -18.85 20.19
C THR A 8 24.15 -18.51 18.70
N SER A 9 24.04 -19.55 17.86
CA SER A 9 24.07 -19.40 16.42
C SER A 9 23.13 -18.28 16.02
N TYR A 10 23.52 -17.44 15.06
CA TYR A 10 22.65 -16.38 14.53
C TYR A 10 21.27 -16.92 14.16
N ILE A 11 21.19 -18.19 13.75
CA ILE A 11 19.96 -18.94 13.49
C ILE A 11 19.06 -18.98 14.73
N THR A 12 19.58 -19.35 15.89
CA THR A 12 18.83 -19.43 17.15
C THR A 12 18.33 -18.04 17.59
N ARG A 13 19.14 -17.00 17.36
CA ARG A 13 18.71 -15.61 17.60
C ARG A 13 17.56 -15.22 16.67
N LEU A 14 17.65 -15.56 15.38
CA LEU A 14 16.63 -15.27 14.38
C LEU A 14 15.30 -16.00 14.64
N GLN A 15 15.30 -17.18 15.27
CA GLN A 15 14.07 -17.89 15.65
C GLN A 15 13.19 -17.09 16.63
N THR A 16 13.76 -16.14 17.36
CA THR A 16 13.00 -15.27 18.28
C THR A 16 12.26 -14.13 17.56
N LEU A 17 12.58 -13.85 16.28
CA LEU A 17 12.01 -12.74 15.49
C LEU A 17 10.48 -12.61 15.59
N PRO A 18 9.66 -13.69 15.49
CA PRO A 18 8.21 -13.54 15.52
C PRO A 18 7.68 -12.98 16.85
N ARG A 19 8.41 -13.21 17.96
CA ARG A 19 8.00 -12.82 19.32
C ARG A 19 8.46 -11.41 19.72
N LEU A 20 9.28 -10.77 18.89
CA LEU A 20 9.84 -9.44 19.16
C LEU A 20 8.93 -8.33 18.62
N ASP A 21 8.92 -7.19 19.30
CA ASP A 21 8.33 -5.94 18.81
C ASP A 21 9.21 -5.34 17.70
N SER A 22 8.67 -4.35 16.98
CA SER A 22 9.35 -3.74 15.82
C SER A 22 10.69 -3.09 16.18
N SER A 23 10.82 -2.50 17.37
CA SER A 23 12.08 -1.88 17.82
C SER A 23 13.13 -2.95 18.08
N SER A 24 12.78 -3.99 18.85
CA SER A 24 13.71 -5.10 19.14
C SER A 24 14.09 -5.91 17.90
N LYS A 25 13.17 -6.08 16.94
CA LYS A 25 13.48 -6.65 15.61
C LYS A 25 14.58 -5.86 14.91
N ARG A 26 14.45 -4.53 14.88
CA ARG A 26 15.44 -3.65 14.27
C ARG A 26 16.79 -3.76 14.98
N THR A 27 16.80 -3.69 16.30
CA THR A 27 18.04 -3.79 17.10
C THR A 27 18.74 -5.12 16.89
N LEU A 28 17.99 -6.24 16.91
CA LEU A 28 18.55 -7.57 16.66
C LEU A 28 19.17 -7.66 15.26
N LEU A 29 18.45 -7.21 14.23
CA LEU A 29 18.95 -7.25 12.86
C LEU A 29 20.17 -6.32 12.67
N CYS A 30 20.19 -5.15 13.31
CA CYS A 30 21.36 -4.27 13.32
C CYS A 30 22.58 -4.94 13.94
N SER A 31 22.43 -5.59 15.11
CA SER A 31 23.55 -6.32 15.73
C SER A 31 24.07 -7.44 14.82
N ILE A 32 23.19 -8.23 14.22
CA ILE A 32 23.60 -9.31 13.30
C ILE A 32 24.33 -8.71 12.08
N ALA A 33 23.82 -7.61 11.52
CA ALA A 33 24.47 -6.94 10.40
C ALA A 33 25.86 -6.42 10.77
N THR A 34 26.03 -5.81 11.95
CA THR A 34 27.34 -5.37 12.46
C THR A 34 28.31 -6.53 12.60
N ASP A 35 27.87 -7.66 13.18
CA ASP A 35 28.69 -8.86 13.36
C ASP A 35 29.14 -9.42 11.99
N ILE A 36 28.20 -9.49 11.03
CA ILE A 36 28.48 -9.91 9.65
C ILE A 36 29.51 -8.97 9.01
N THR A 37 29.30 -7.66 9.06
CA THR A 37 30.23 -6.67 8.49
C THR A 37 31.63 -6.79 9.09
N ALA A 38 31.73 -6.91 10.41
CA ALA A 38 33.03 -7.10 11.07
C ALA A 38 33.72 -8.40 10.63
N THR A 39 32.95 -9.47 10.45
CA THR A 39 33.44 -10.75 9.95
C THR A 39 34.02 -10.60 8.53
N PHE A 40 33.28 -9.96 7.62
CA PHE A 40 33.74 -9.70 6.25
C PHE A 40 34.98 -8.83 6.19
N ILE A 41 35.09 -7.80 7.05
CA ILE A 41 36.30 -6.98 7.17
C ILE A 41 37.50 -7.83 7.60
N CYS A 42 37.31 -8.71 8.58
CA CYS A 42 38.38 -9.60 9.05
C CYS A 42 38.84 -10.56 7.94
N ILE A 43 37.90 -11.15 7.21
CA ILE A 43 38.21 -12.01 6.06
C ILE A 43 38.97 -11.24 4.98
N SER A 44 38.55 -10.01 4.66
CA SER A 44 39.25 -9.16 3.69
C SER A 44 40.72 -8.94 4.06
N LYS A 45 41.00 -8.67 5.34
CA LYS A 45 42.38 -8.53 5.83
C LYS A 45 43.20 -9.79 5.63
N HIS A 46 42.63 -10.96 5.93
CA HIS A 46 43.33 -12.23 5.71
C HIS A 46 43.56 -12.56 4.22
N ILE A 47 42.72 -12.05 3.31
CA ILE A 47 42.98 -12.13 1.86
C ILE A 47 44.13 -11.21 1.48
N GLU A 48 44.12 -9.95 1.96
CA GLU A 48 45.19 -8.98 1.71
C GLU A 48 46.55 -9.47 2.22
N ASP A 49 46.57 -10.12 3.38
CA ASP A 49 47.75 -10.74 3.99
C ASP A 49 48.19 -12.04 3.27
N GLY A 50 47.46 -12.49 2.24
CA GLY A 50 47.75 -13.72 1.49
C GLY A 50 47.50 -15.01 2.26
N THR A 51 46.85 -14.93 3.43
CA THR A 51 46.50 -16.10 4.26
C THR A 51 45.31 -16.88 3.69
N LEU A 52 44.40 -16.18 3.00
CA LEU A 52 43.27 -16.77 2.30
C LEU A 52 43.38 -16.49 0.80
N SER A 53 43.05 -17.51 -0.01
CA SER A 53 42.90 -17.40 -1.47
C SER A 53 41.42 -17.46 -1.88
N ASP A 54 41.14 -17.15 -3.14
CA ASP A 54 39.78 -17.14 -3.71
C ASP A 54 39.03 -18.48 -3.56
N GLU A 55 39.75 -19.60 -3.55
CA GLU A 55 39.17 -20.94 -3.33
C GLU A 55 38.54 -21.06 -1.93
N HIS A 56 39.10 -20.36 -0.94
CA HIS A 56 38.60 -20.37 0.44
C HIS A 56 37.35 -19.48 0.60
N THR A 57 37.14 -18.50 -0.28
CA THR A 57 36.04 -17.52 -0.19
C THR A 57 34.89 -17.81 -1.16
N ALA A 58 35.01 -18.82 -2.03
CA ALA A 58 33.96 -19.19 -3.00
C ALA A 58 32.57 -19.42 -2.37
N SER A 59 32.51 -20.02 -1.16
CA SER A 59 31.26 -20.23 -0.43
C SER A 59 30.58 -18.93 0.01
N ILE A 60 31.36 -17.89 0.28
CA ILE A 60 30.90 -16.57 0.66
C ILE A 60 30.29 -15.85 -0.54
N GLU A 61 30.91 -15.97 -1.71
CA GLU A 61 30.38 -15.42 -2.96
C GLU A 61 29.00 -16.01 -3.29
N SER A 62 28.83 -17.32 -3.09
CA SER A 62 27.53 -17.99 -3.24
C SER A 62 26.45 -17.43 -2.28
N VAL A 63 26.82 -17.15 -1.02
CA VAL A 63 25.90 -16.51 -0.06
C VAL A 63 25.52 -15.11 -0.50
N ILE A 64 26.48 -14.32 -0.99
CA ILE A 64 26.24 -12.97 -1.52
C ILE A 64 25.26 -13.04 -2.70
N ASP A 65 25.42 -14.01 -3.60
CA ASP A 65 24.53 -14.20 -4.75
C ASP A 65 23.10 -14.56 -4.34
N ILE A 66 22.92 -15.41 -3.33
CA ILE A 66 21.59 -15.74 -2.78
C ILE A 66 20.93 -14.47 -2.22
N ILE A 67 21.68 -13.66 -1.47
CA ILE A 67 21.17 -12.41 -0.89
C ILE A 67 20.76 -11.44 -2.01
N LYS A 68 21.64 -11.20 -3.00
CA LYS A 68 21.33 -10.34 -4.17
C LYS A 68 20.12 -10.86 -4.94
N GLY A 69 20.02 -12.17 -5.16
CA GLY A 69 18.90 -12.80 -5.87
C GLY A 69 17.56 -12.61 -5.16
N THR A 70 17.54 -12.75 -3.83
CA THR A 70 16.32 -12.52 -3.03
C THR A 70 15.88 -11.06 -3.04
N GLU A 71 16.81 -10.10 -2.93
CA GLU A 71 16.52 -8.66 -3.03
C GLU A 71 15.88 -8.31 -4.39
N VAL A 72 16.48 -8.77 -5.50
CA VAL A 72 15.96 -8.55 -6.85
C VAL A 72 14.55 -9.14 -7.01
N SER A 73 14.31 -10.34 -6.46
CA SER A 73 12.99 -10.98 -6.48
C SER A 73 11.93 -10.18 -5.71
N GLN A 74 12.28 -9.69 -4.51
CA GLN A 74 11.40 -8.87 -3.70
C GLN A 74 11.09 -7.52 -4.38
N ARG A 75 12.10 -6.86 -4.94
CA ARG A 75 11.94 -5.62 -5.71
C ARG A 75 11.00 -5.83 -6.90
N ARG A 76 11.22 -6.85 -7.72
CA ARG A 76 10.33 -7.20 -8.85
C ARG A 76 8.90 -7.49 -8.39
N LYS A 77 8.73 -8.18 -7.25
CA LYS A 77 7.40 -8.43 -6.65
C LYS A 77 6.71 -7.13 -6.26
N LEU A 78 7.43 -6.18 -5.67
CA LEU A 78 6.91 -4.88 -5.28
C LEU A 78 6.55 -4.02 -6.50
N GLU A 79 7.40 -3.97 -7.52
CA GLU A 79 7.14 -3.27 -8.78
C GLU A 79 5.87 -3.80 -9.47
N ARG A 80 5.66 -5.12 -9.48
CA ARG A 80 4.43 -5.73 -9.98
C ARG A 80 3.20 -5.30 -9.18
N LYS A 81 3.30 -5.23 -7.85
CA LYS A 81 2.21 -4.76 -6.97
C LYS A 81 1.87 -3.30 -7.27
N VAL A 82 2.88 -2.44 -7.33
CA VAL A 82 2.70 -1.01 -7.68
C VAL A 82 1.99 -0.89 -9.02
N LYS A 83 2.47 -1.58 -10.06
CA LYS A 83 1.85 -1.56 -11.40
C LYS A 83 0.39 -2.01 -11.39
N ARG A 84 0.03 -3.01 -10.58
CA ARG A 84 -1.35 -3.46 -10.41
C ARG A 84 -2.22 -2.39 -9.76
N TYR A 85 -1.76 -1.79 -8.65
CA TYR A 85 -2.52 -0.74 -7.97
C TYR A 85 -2.66 0.53 -8.80
N THR A 86 -1.64 0.91 -9.55
CA THR A 86 -1.74 2.05 -10.49
C THR A 86 -2.79 1.80 -11.57
N ARG A 87 -2.87 0.58 -12.11
CA ARG A 87 -3.92 0.21 -13.08
C ARG A 87 -5.31 0.25 -12.46
N LEU A 88 -5.46 -0.29 -11.25
CA LEU A 88 -6.72 -0.27 -10.53
C LEU A 88 -7.17 1.18 -10.23
N ALA A 89 -6.27 2.02 -9.75
CA ALA A 89 -6.56 3.43 -9.49
C ALA A 89 -7.04 4.17 -10.74
N ARG A 90 -6.42 3.91 -11.90
CA ARG A 90 -6.88 4.49 -13.18
C ARG A 90 -8.28 4.03 -13.54
N ARG A 91 -8.59 2.74 -13.42
CA ARG A 91 -9.94 2.21 -13.70
C ARG A 91 -10.98 2.84 -12.79
N LEU A 92 -10.73 2.84 -11.47
CA LEU A 92 -11.64 3.44 -10.49
C LEU A 92 -11.88 4.93 -10.76
N LYS A 93 -10.85 5.66 -11.18
CA LYS A 93 -11.01 7.07 -11.57
C LYS A 93 -11.92 7.22 -12.77
N SER A 94 -11.74 6.39 -13.81
CA SER A 94 -12.61 6.38 -14.99
C SER A 94 -14.05 6.00 -14.62
N ASP A 95 -14.25 5.01 -13.76
CA ASP A 95 -15.59 4.60 -13.31
C ASP A 95 -16.27 5.71 -12.50
N GLN A 96 -15.53 6.40 -11.64
CA GLN A 96 -16.04 7.56 -10.90
C GLN A 96 -16.42 8.72 -11.82
N GLU A 97 -15.60 9.01 -12.83
CA GLU A 97 -15.90 10.05 -13.81
C GLU A 97 -17.15 9.69 -14.63
N TRP A 98 -17.29 8.42 -15.02
CA TRP A 98 -18.48 7.92 -15.70
C TRP A 98 -19.73 8.04 -14.83
N MET A 99 -19.66 7.56 -13.58
CA MET A 99 -20.78 7.69 -12.63
C MET A 99 -21.17 9.15 -12.41
N ARG A 100 -20.20 10.06 -12.23
CA ARG A 100 -20.50 11.49 -12.06
C ARG A 100 -21.26 12.08 -13.24
N ARG A 101 -20.95 11.65 -14.47
CA ARG A 101 -21.68 12.09 -15.67
C ARG A 101 -23.10 11.54 -15.69
N GLU A 102 -23.26 10.24 -15.50
CA GLU A 102 -24.59 9.59 -15.52
C GLU A 102 -25.51 10.11 -14.42
N PHE A 103 -25.01 10.20 -13.18
CA PHE A 103 -25.77 10.79 -12.08
C PHE A 103 -26.07 12.27 -12.31
N GLY A 104 -25.13 13.03 -12.89
CA GLY A 104 -25.35 14.42 -13.24
C GLY A 104 -26.50 14.61 -14.23
N GLU A 105 -26.56 13.78 -15.28
CA GLU A 105 -27.65 13.81 -16.25
C GLU A 105 -29.00 13.39 -15.63
N LEU A 106 -29.01 12.38 -14.76
CA LEU A 106 -30.20 11.97 -14.04
C LEU A 106 -30.74 13.11 -13.16
N VAL A 107 -29.87 13.78 -12.40
CA VAL A 107 -30.23 14.90 -11.53
C VAL A 107 -30.81 16.05 -12.35
N LYS A 108 -30.19 16.43 -13.47
CA LYS A 108 -30.74 17.46 -14.38
C LYS A 108 -32.15 17.13 -14.86
N ARG A 109 -32.40 15.87 -15.24
CA ARG A 109 -33.74 15.42 -15.67
C ARG A 109 -34.75 15.49 -14.52
N ALA A 110 -34.36 15.06 -13.33
CA ALA A 110 -35.19 15.14 -12.13
C ALA A 110 -35.54 16.59 -11.77
N ASP A 111 -34.57 17.50 -11.83
CA ASP A 111 -34.77 18.93 -11.60
C ASP A 111 -35.73 19.54 -12.62
N ALA A 112 -35.62 19.18 -13.89
CA ALA A 112 -36.54 19.64 -14.92
C ALA A 112 -37.98 19.16 -14.66
N VAL A 113 -38.17 17.91 -14.22
CA VAL A 113 -39.47 17.37 -13.82
C VAL A 113 -40.02 18.12 -12.61
N ASN A 114 -39.20 18.31 -11.58
CA ASN A 114 -39.56 19.04 -10.37
C ASN A 114 -39.98 20.49 -10.67
N LEU A 115 -39.25 21.18 -11.56
CA LEU A 115 -39.60 22.54 -11.98
C LEU A 115 -40.96 22.60 -12.69
N ARG A 116 -41.25 21.63 -13.57
CA ARG A 116 -42.55 21.52 -14.25
C ARG A 116 -43.68 21.27 -13.26
N TRP A 117 -43.49 20.38 -12.30
CA TRP A 117 -44.48 20.10 -11.26
C TRP A 117 -44.73 21.32 -10.37
N ARG A 118 -43.68 22.01 -9.92
CA ARG A 118 -43.82 23.26 -9.15
C ARG A 118 -44.58 24.33 -9.90
N LYS A 119 -44.39 24.44 -11.22
CA LYS A 119 -45.19 25.34 -12.05
C LYS A 119 -46.67 24.94 -12.05
N ARG A 120 -46.98 23.67 -12.34
CA ARG A 120 -48.36 23.17 -12.34
C ARG A 120 -49.07 23.37 -11.00
N VAL A 121 -48.39 23.11 -9.89
CA VAL A 121 -48.96 23.32 -8.55
C VAL A 121 -49.28 24.80 -8.33
N ARG A 122 -48.37 25.72 -8.68
CA ARG A 122 -48.63 27.17 -8.58
C ARG A 122 -49.81 27.60 -9.46
N ASP A 123 -49.89 27.10 -10.69
CA ASP A 123 -51.00 27.42 -11.59
C ASP A 123 -52.35 26.94 -11.00
N LEU A 124 -52.39 25.72 -10.45
CA LEU A 124 -53.55 25.17 -9.77
C LEU A 124 -53.93 25.95 -8.50
N GLU A 125 -52.96 26.40 -7.71
CA GLU A 125 -53.19 27.24 -6.54
C GLU A 125 -53.84 28.57 -6.92
N VAL A 126 -53.43 29.18 -8.04
CA VAL A 126 -54.04 30.41 -8.56
C VAL A 126 -55.49 30.16 -8.97
N VAL A 127 -55.75 29.10 -9.74
CA VAL A 127 -57.11 28.72 -10.16
C VAL A 127 -58.00 28.44 -8.95
N ASN A 128 -57.51 27.69 -7.97
CA ASN A 128 -58.26 27.37 -6.75
C ASN A 128 -58.59 28.64 -5.94
N LYS A 129 -57.63 29.55 -5.79
CA LYS A 129 -57.86 30.86 -5.13
C LYS A 129 -58.90 31.69 -5.88
N ALA A 130 -58.89 31.70 -7.21
CA ALA A 130 -59.89 32.43 -8.00
C ALA A 130 -61.29 31.81 -7.83
N MET A 131 -61.40 30.49 -7.94
CA MET A 131 -62.66 29.77 -7.77
C MET A 131 -63.26 29.97 -6.37
N ARG A 132 -62.43 29.96 -5.32
CA ARG A 132 -62.86 30.27 -3.94
C ARG A 132 -63.42 31.69 -3.80
N ARG A 133 -62.85 32.68 -4.50
CA ARG A 133 -63.37 34.07 -4.48
C ARG A 133 -64.72 34.18 -5.17
N GLU A 134 -64.91 33.51 -6.30
CA GLU A 134 -66.19 33.50 -7.02
C GLU A 134 -67.29 32.80 -6.20
N LEU A 135 -66.98 31.66 -5.57
CA LEU A 135 -67.90 30.96 -4.65
C LEU A 135 -68.25 31.78 -3.39
N ALA A 136 -67.41 32.75 -3.01
CA ALA A 136 -67.68 33.65 -1.88
C ALA A 136 -68.52 34.87 -2.27
N LYS A 137 -68.58 35.24 -3.56
CA LYS A 137 -69.44 36.32 -4.09
C LYS A 137 -70.84 35.85 -4.45
N GLY A 138 -71.01 34.55 -4.75
CA GLY A 138 -72.30 33.93 -5.06
C GLY A 138 -73.12 33.51 -3.84
N ARG A 139 -72.74 33.99 -2.64
CA ARG A 139 -73.42 33.76 -1.36
C ARG A 139 -73.81 35.12 -0.78
#